data_AF-A0A9W7A7Y5-F1
#
_entry.id   AF-A0A9W7A7Y5-F1
#
_cell.length_a   1.000
_cell.length_b   1.000
_cell.length_c   1.000
_cell.angle_alpha   90.00
_cell.angle_beta   90.00
_cell.angle_gamma   90.00
#
_symmetry.space_group_name_H-M   'P 1'
#
loop_
_entity.id
_entity.type
_entity.pdbx_description
1 polymer ?
#
loop_
_entity_poly.entity_id
_entity_poly.type
_entity_poly.pdbx_seq_one_letter_code
_entity_poly.pdbx_strand_id
1 'polypeptide(L)'
;MPPVVEKKARGKKKQKKMKKNDPKKLEILDACAALGAACKMVRDWDDVDVVTLGMLSSLGRSLRGNGEYEEATKVHERCLAGRMKVLREDHEDRLATLNNLGVVYDDLNNYEKALELNNIAIVYKCLKNYGKAEELYERALEGYEGPLGKDNKKTKDCAFNFKHCLKATGNEERLVALTTAYPWLNDDK
;
A
#
# COMPACT_ATOMS: atom_id res chain seq x y z
N MET A 1 -12.13 11.19 66.35
CA MET A 1 -12.29 10.54 65.03
C MET A 1 -12.08 11.58 63.94
N PRO A 2 -11.10 11.38 63.06
CA PRO A 2 -11.23 11.78 61.66
C PRO A 2 -11.05 10.58 60.71
N PRO A 3 -11.60 10.63 59.48
CA PRO A 3 -11.83 9.46 58.63
C PRO A 3 -10.63 9.05 57.76
N VAL A 4 -10.65 7.76 57.41
CA VAL A 4 -9.85 7.03 56.42
C VAL A 4 -10.25 7.42 55.00
N VAL A 5 -9.31 7.63 54.05
CA VAL A 5 -9.41 7.19 52.62
C VAL A 5 -8.02 7.17 51.91
N GLU A 6 -7.59 5.95 51.56
CA GLU A 6 -6.91 5.42 50.36
C GLU A 6 -5.52 5.85 49.80
N LYS A 7 -4.76 4.77 49.51
CA LYS A 7 -3.46 4.65 48.82
C LYS A 7 -3.59 4.83 47.30
N LYS A 8 -2.57 5.40 46.62
CA LYS A 8 -2.15 4.93 45.29
C LYS A 8 -0.64 4.99 45.08
N ALA A 9 -0.07 3.82 44.81
CA ALA A 9 1.32 3.59 44.41
C ALA A 9 1.58 4.14 42.99
N ARG A 10 2.68 4.90 42.81
CA ARG A 10 3.17 5.31 41.48
C ARG A 10 4.19 4.29 40.99
N GLY A 11 3.79 3.50 39.99
CA GLY A 11 4.63 2.54 39.28
C GLY A 11 5.71 3.21 38.42
N LYS A 12 6.91 2.64 38.47
CA LYS A 12 8.07 2.98 37.62
C LYS A 12 7.79 2.57 36.17
N LYS A 13 7.74 3.51 35.23
CA LYS A 13 7.73 3.20 33.79
C LYS A 13 9.17 2.95 33.30
N LYS A 14 9.45 1.71 32.91
CA LYS A 14 10.68 1.29 32.22
C LYS A 14 10.74 1.96 30.84
N GLN A 15 11.81 2.70 30.56
CA GLN A 15 12.15 3.18 29.21
C GLN A 15 12.49 1.96 28.33
N LYS A 16 11.66 1.70 27.32
CA LYS A 16 11.89 0.66 26.30
C LYS A 16 12.80 1.28 25.23
N LYS A 17 14.04 0.79 25.12
CA LYS A 17 15.01 1.16 24.08
C LYS A 17 14.42 0.88 22.69
N MET A 18 14.29 1.91 21.84
CA MET A 18 13.88 1.77 20.43
C MET A 18 15.06 1.22 19.60
N LYS A 19 14.78 0.21 18.77
CA LYS A 19 15.73 -0.44 17.85
C LYS A 19 16.02 0.48 16.65
N LYS A 20 17.26 0.42 16.14
CA LYS A 20 17.84 1.24 15.08
C LYS A 20 16.93 1.30 13.83
N ASN A 21 16.63 2.51 13.38
CA ASN A 21 15.80 2.82 12.21
C ASN A 21 16.57 2.54 10.90
N ASP A 22 15.86 1.94 9.96
CA ASP A 22 16.27 1.66 8.58
C ASP A 22 16.45 2.99 7.80
N PRO A 23 17.62 3.29 7.20
CA PRO A 23 17.92 4.60 6.62
C PRO A 23 16.95 5.02 5.51
N LYS A 24 16.41 4.08 4.72
CA LYS A 24 15.38 4.38 3.70
C LYS A 24 14.02 4.72 4.31
N LYS A 25 13.69 4.13 5.47
CA LYS A 25 12.48 4.47 6.23
C LYS A 25 12.61 5.83 6.91
N LEU A 26 13.84 6.21 7.25
CA LEU A 26 14.18 7.54 7.74
C LEU A 26 14.08 8.58 6.63
N GLU A 27 14.51 8.30 5.40
CA GLU A 27 14.33 9.23 4.25
C GLU A 27 12.86 9.48 3.90
N ILE A 28 11.98 8.47 3.96
CA ILE A 28 10.54 8.68 3.76
C ILE A 28 9.92 9.44 4.94
N LEU A 29 10.38 9.19 6.18
CA LEU A 29 9.96 9.96 7.35
C LEU A 29 10.51 11.39 7.36
N ASP A 30 11.68 11.61 6.78
CA ASP A 30 12.39 12.88 6.71
C ASP A 30 11.90 13.71 5.52
N ALA A 31 11.50 13.08 4.41
CA ALA A 31 10.67 13.70 3.38
C ALA A 31 9.29 14.07 3.95
N CYS A 32 8.70 13.19 4.78
CA CYS A 32 7.54 13.50 5.60
C CYS A 32 7.83 14.48 6.76
N ALA A 33 9.08 14.75 7.13
CA ALA A 33 9.45 15.71 8.19
C ALA A 33 9.82 17.08 7.61
N ALA A 34 10.35 17.12 6.39
CA ALA A 34 10.50 18.31 5.57
C ALA A 34 9.13 18.86 5.15
N LEU A 35 8.18 17.97 4.84
CA LEU A 35 6.75 18.32 4.68
C LEU A 35 6.01 18.39 6.05
N GLY A 36 6.54 17.74 7.08
CA GLY A 36 5.94 17.61 8.40
C GLY A 36 6.28 18.74 9.38
N ALA A 37 7.25 19.59 9.09
CA ALA A 37 7.47 20.82 9.85
C ALA A 37 6.26 21.76 9.71
N ALA A 38 5.57 21.75 8.57
CA ALA A 38 4.28 22.45 8.38
C ALA A 38 3.14 21.75 9.16
N CYS A 39 3.02 20.42 9.08
CA CYS A 39 1.95 19.68 9.78
C CYS A 39 2.11 19.60 11.31
N LYS A 40 3.33 19.75 11.87
CA LYS A 40 3.55 19.75 13.34
C LYS A 40 3.26 21.09 14.02
N MET A 41 3.02 22.18 13.28
CA MET A 41 2.60 23.47 13.85
C MET A 41 1.08 23.62 13.99
N VAL A 42 0.28 22.77 13.32
CA VAL A 42 -1.19 22.82 13.40
C VAL A 42 -1.66 22.02 14.62
N ARG A 43 -1.52 22.65 15.79
CA ARG A 43 -2.14 22.16 17.04
C ARG A 43 -3.64 22.40 17.09
N ASP A 44 -4.18 23.24 16.20
CA ASP A 44 -5.61 23.50 16.01
C ASP A 44 -5.95 23.39 14.51
N TRP A 45 -6.70 22.34 14.13
CA TRP A 45 -6.95 21.89 12.74
C TRP A 45 -8.09 22.64 12.02
N ASP A 46 -8.44 23.82 12.51
CA ASP A 46 -9.50 24.64 11.92
C ASP A 46 -8.98 25.60 10.82
N ASP A 47 -7.66 25.84 10.75
CA ASP A 47 -6.99 26.69 9.73
C ASP A 47 -6.05 25.87 8.82
N VAL A 48 -6.61 24.96 7.99
CA VAL A 48 -5.81 24.27 6.97
C VAL A 48 -5.69 25.16 5.73
N ASP A 49 -4.49 25.66 5.45
CA ASP A 49 -4.23 26.54 4.32
C ASP A 49 -4.10 25.77 2.98
N VAL A 50 -4.34 26.49 1.88
CA VAL A 50 -4.38 25.91 0.51
C VAL A 50 -3.05 25.24 0.12
N VAL A 51 -1.92 25.72 0.63
CA VAL A 51 -0.59 25.15 0.31
C VAL A 51 -0.43 23.77 0.93
N THR A 52 -0.83 23.59 2.20
CA THR A 52 -0.82 22.28 2.88
C THR A 52 -1.71 21.26 2.14
N LEU A 53 -2.85 21.69 1.60
CA LEU A 53 -3.73 20.82 0.82
C LEU A 53 -3.11 20.39 -0.51
N GLY A 54 -2.39 21.28 -1.19
CA GLY A 54 -1.63 20.95 -2.41
C GLY A 54 -0.50 19.94 -2.16
N MET A 55 0.17 20.05 -1.01
CA MET A 55 1.19 19.09 -0.57
C MET A 55 0.59 17.71 -0.29
N LEU A 56 -0.53 17.64 0.43
CA LEU A 56 -1.24 16.37 0.68
C LEU A 56 -1.69 15.70 -0.63
N SER A 57 -2.20 16.49 -1.58
CA SER A 57 -2.60 15.96 -2.87
C SER A 57 -1.42 15.42 -3.68
N SER A 58 -0.23 16.00 -3.52
CA SER A 58 1.00 15.50 -4.15
C SER A 58 1.53 14.24 -3.46
N LEU A 59 1.46 14.19 -2.12
CA LEU A 59 1.81 13.00 -1.35
C LEU A 59 0.91 11.81 -1.70
N GLY A 60 -0.41 12.02 -1.81
CA GLY A 60 -1.35 10.95 -2.18
C GLY A 60 -1.03 10.36 -3.55
N ARG A 61 -0.64 11.19 -4.53
CA ARG A 61 -0.18 10.73 -5.86
C ARG A 61 1.11 9.90 -5.75
N SER A 62 2.07 10.32 -4.93
CA SER A 62 3.30 9.57 -4.71
C SER A 62 3.06 8.23 -4.01
N LEU A 63 2.19 8.20 -3.00
CA LEU A 63 1.80 6.97 -2.30
C LEU A 63 1.11 5.98 -3.24
N ARG A 64 0.19 6.46 -4.08
CA ARG A 64 -0.42 5.65 -5.15
C ARG A 64 0.66 5.09 -6.09
N GLY A 65 1.62 5.91 -6.52
CA GLY A 65 2.72 5.48 -7.37
C GLY A 65 3.64 4.43 -6.72
N ASN A 66 3.66 4.34 -5.39
CA ASN A 66 4.40 3.35 -4.62
C ASN A 66 3.56 2.11 -4.26
N GLY A 67 2.30 2.03 -4.68
CA GLY A 67 1.42 0.91 -4.34
C GLY A 67 0.75 0.97 -2.97
N GLU A 68 0.92 2.07 -2.24
CA GLU A 68 0.34 2.27 -0.91
C GLU A 68 -1.08 2.84 -1.04
N TYR A 69 -2.00 2.08 -1.67
CA TYR A 69 -3.35 2.54 -2.01
C TYR A 69 -4.20 2.92 -0.79
N GLU A 70 -4.07 2.17 0.30
CA GLU A 70 -4.81 2.41 1.55
C GLU A 70 -4.34 3.71 2.21
N GLU A 71 -3.04 3.97 2.23
CA GLU A 71 -2.44 5.23 2.70
C GLU A 71 -2.74 6.40 1.75
N ALA A 72 -2.68 6.18 0.44
CA ALA A 72 -3.05 7.17 -0.58
C ALA A 72 -4.52 7.59 -0.44
N THR A 73 -5.42 6.63 -0.17
CA THR A 73 -6.84 6.88 0.11
C THR A 73 -6.98 7.79 1.33
N LYS A 74 -6.37 7.43 2.47
CA LYS A 74 -6.43 8.23 3.71
C LYS A 74 -5.91 9.66 3.51
N VAL A 75 -4.84 9.82 2.74
CA VAL A 75 -4.25 11.14 2.45
C VAL A 75 -5.15 11.97 1.52
N HIS A 76 -5.70 11.37 0.47
CA HIS A 76 -6.60 12.07 -0.44
C HIS A 76 -7.97 12.39 0.19
N GLU A 77 -8.53 11.52 1.05
CA GLU A 77 -9.75 11.80 1.83
C GLU A 77 -9.55 13.01 2.77
N ARG A 78 -8.39 13.08 3.44
CA ARG A 78 -8.04 14.23 4.29
C ARG A 78 -7.85 15.52 3.48
N CYS A 79 -7.18 15.42 2.33
CA CYS A 79 -7.04 16.55 1.40
C CYS A 79 -8.42 17.04 0.93
N LEU A 80 -9.32 16.12 0.60
CA LEU A 80 -10.69 16.45 0.17
C LEU A 80 -11.47 17.13 1.30
N ALA A 81 -11.42 16.59 2.51
CA ALA A 81 -12.11 17.17 3.67
C ALA A 81 -11.66 18.61 3.96
N GLY A 82 -10.36 18.91 3.82
CA GLY A 82 -9.86 20.28 3.94
C GLY A 82 -10.28 21.18 2.78
N ARG A 83 -10.20 20.69 1.53
CA ARG A 83 -10.66 21.41 0.34
C ARG A 83 -12.17 21.71 0.37
N MET A 84 -12.98 20.82 0.96
CA MET A 84 -14.42 21.03 1.13
C MET A 84 -14.76 22.17 2.11
N LYS A 85 -13.88 22.47 3.08
CA LYS A 85 -14.09 23.58 4.04
C LYS A 85 -13.77 24.94 3.44
N VAL A 86 -12.77 25.00 2.55
CA VAL A 86 -12.19 26.28 2.06
C VAL A 86 -12.53 26.60 0.60
N LEU A 87 -12.92 25.61 -0.21
CA LEU A 87 -13.20 25.77 -1.64
C LEU A 87 -14.65 25.41 -1.97
N ARG A 88 -15.19 26.10 -2.98
CA ARG A 88 -16.53 25.80 -3.53
C ARG A 88 -16.52 24.44 -4.24
N GLU A 89 -17.71 23.88 -4.44
CA GLU A 89 -17.91 22.54 -5.03
C GLU A 89 -17.31 22.37 -6.43
N ASP A 90 -17.34 23.44 -7.22
CA ASP A 90 -16.88 23.53 -8.60
C ASP A 90 -15.38 23.85 -8.73
N HIS A 91 -14.68 24.04 -7.62
CA HIS A 91 -13.26 24.39 -7.66
C HIS A 91 -12.40 23.23 -8.19
N GLU A 92 -11.53 23.53 -9.17
CA GLU A 92 -10.69 22.54 -9.88
C GLU A 92 -9.91 21.63 -8.93
N ASP A 93 -9.32 22.19 -7.86
CA ASP A 93 -8.62 21.42 -6.84
C ASP A 93 -9.51 20.37 -6.13
N ARG A 94 -10.77 20.68 -5.85
CA ARG A 94 -11.68 19.71 -5.23
C ARG A 94 -11.99 18.57 -6.21
N LEU A 95 -12.23 18.90 -7.47
CA LEU A 95 -12.45 17.94 -8.55
C LEU A 95 -11.21 17.06 -8.79
N ALA A 96 -10.01 17.65 -8.77
CA ALA A 96 -8.75 16.93 -8.92
C ALA A 96 -8.53 15.92 -7.78
N THR A 97 -8.82 16.29 -6.52
CA THR A 97 -8.72 15.34 -5.39
C THR A 97 -9.74 14.21 -5.51
N LEU A 98 -10.97 14.51 -5.92
CA LEU A 98 -12.01 13.49 -6.17
C LEU A 98 -11.59 12.54 -7.29
N ASN A 99 -11.05 13.06 -8.39
CA ASN A 99 -10.54 12.24 -9.48
C ASN A 99 -9.40 11.33 -9.01
N ASN A 100 -8.45 11.85 -8.22
CA ASN A 100 -7.37 11.04 -7.67
C ASN A 100 -7.88 9.94 -6.72
N LEU A 101 -8.91 10.20 -5.91
CA LEU A 101 -9.58 9.17 -5.11
C LEU A 101 -10.23 8.10 -5.99
N GLY A 102 -10.93 8.49 -7.05
CA GLY A 102 -11.54 7.54 -8.00
C GLY A 102 -10.51 6.59 -8.60
N VAL A 103 -9.34 7.12 -8.99
CA VAL A 103 -8.23 6.29 -9.51
C VAL A 103 -7.69 5.35 -8.44
N VAL A 104 -7.50 5.81 -7.21
CA VAL A 104 -7.01 4.96 -6.10
C VAL A 104 -8.00 3.84 -5.77
N TYR A 105 -9.31 4.09 -5.83
CA TYR A 105 -10.31 3.04 -5.61
C TYR A 105 -10.39 2.04 -6.76
N ASP A 106 -10.17 2.45 -8.01
CA ASP A 106 -10.06 1.51 -9.14
C ASP A 106 -8.82 0.62 -8.99
N ASP A 107 -7.68 1.21 -8.61
CA ASP A 107 -6.44 0.48 -8.32
C ASP A 107 -6.64 -0.53 -7.16
N LEU A 108 -7.37 -0.16 -6.11
CA LEU A 108 -7.70 -1.06 -4.99
C LEU A 108 -8.59 -2.25 -5.42
N ASN A 109 -9.61 -1.99 -6.25
CA ASN A 109 -10.46 -3.03 -6.83
C ASN A 109 -9.68 -3.97 -7.77
N ASN A 110 -8.68 -3.46 -8.49
CA ASN A 110 -7.80 -4.28 -9.32
C ASN A 110 -6.91 -5.20 -8.47
N TYR A 111 -6.45 -4.72 -7.32
CA TYR A 111 -5.67 -5.51 -6.37
C TYR A 111 -6.49 -6.65 -5.71
N GLU A 112 -7.73 -6.38 -5.31
CA GLU A 112 -8.62 -7.42 -4.78
C GLU A 112 -8.91 -8.50 -5.82
N LYS A 113 -9.20 -8.10 -7.07
CA LYS A 113 -9.36 -9.03 -8.19
C LYS A 113 -8.11 -9.89 -8.42
N ALA A 114 -6.90 -9.30 -8.34
CA ALA A 114 -5.66 -10.05 -8.50
C ALA A 114 -5.50 -11.17 -7.45
N LEU A 115 -5.92 -10.90 -6.21
CA LEU A 115 -5.93 -11.91 -5.14
C LEU A 115 -6.91 -13.05 -5.39
N GLU A 116 -8.12 -12.73 -5.84
CA GLU A 116 -9.10 -13.73 -6.20
C GLU A 116 -8.60 -14.62 -7.34
N LEU A 117 -8.05 -14.01 -8.40
CA LEU A 117 -7.50 -14.74 -9.55
C LEU A 117 -6.38 -15.70 -9.14
N ASN A 118 -5.44 -15.28 -8.29
CA ASN A 118 -4.37 -16.16 -7.78
C ASN A 118 -4.96 -17.35 -7.00
N ASN A 119 -5.97 -17.13 -6.16
CA ASN A 119 -6.58 -18.22 -5.38
C ASN A 119 -7.33 -19.21 -6.28
N ILE A 120 -8.06 -18.71 -7.29
CA ILE A 120 -8.76 -19.55 -8.27
C ILE A 120 -7.75 -20.34 -9.11
N ALA A 121 -6.62 -19.74 -9.49
CA ALA A 121 -5.55 -20.40 -10.21
C ALA A 121 -4.96 -21.59 -9.43
N ILE A 122 -4.80 -21.44 -8.10
CA ILE A 122 -4.39 -22.54 -7.21
C ILE A 122 -5.40 -23.70 -7.27
N VAL A 123 -6.70 -23.40 -7.25
CA VAL A 123 -7.74 -24.42 -7.35
C VAL A 123 -7.68 -25.16 -8.68
N TYR A 124 -7.59 -24.45 -9.81
CA TYR A 124 -7.49 -25.08 -11.14
C TYR A 124 -6.22 -25.91 -11.31
N LYS A 125 -5.09 -25.46 -10.76
CA LYS A 125 -3.85 -26.25 -10.71
C LYS A 125 -4.06 -27.56 -9.95
N CYS A 126 -4.73 -27.52 -8.78
CA CYS A 126 -5.05 -28.72 -8.01
C CYS A 126 -6.00 -29.67 -8.77
N LEU A 127 -6.91 -29.12 -9.58
CA LEU A 127 -7.77 -29.88 -10.49
C LEU A 127 -7.04 -30.38 -11.75
N LYS A 128 -5.73 -30.15 -11.87
CA LYS A 128 -4.90 -30.47 -13.05
C LYS A 128 -5.37 -29.79 -14.35
N ASN A 129 -6.17 -28.74 -14.25
CA ASN A 129 -6.52 -27.89 -15.38
C ASN A 129 -5.51 -26.75 -15.48
N TYR A 130 -4.31 -27.10 -15.95
CA TYR A 130 -3.19 -26.18 -15.89
C TYR A 130 -3.31 -25.02 -16.87
N GLY A 131 -3.91 -25.19 -18.06
CA GLY A 131 -4.11 -24.09 -19.01
C GLY A 131 -4.88 -22.92 -18.38
N LYS A 132 -6.00 -23.21 -17.71
CA LYS A 132 -6.76 -22.18 -16.98
C LYS A 132 -5.97 -21.63 -15.79
N ALA A 133 -5.22 -22.47 -15.07
CA ALA A 133 -4.42 -22.00 -13.94
C ALA A 133 -3.35 -21.00 -14.39
N GLU A 134 -2.65 -21.28 -15.48
CA GLU A 134 -1.62 -20.40 -16.03
C GLU A 134 -2.19 -19.04 -16.46
N GLU A 135 -3.30 -19.02 -17.20
CA GLU A 135 -3.98 -17.77 -17.60
C GLU A 135 -4.35 -16.91 -16.38
N LEU A 136 -4.85 -17.54 -15.32
CA LEU A 136 -5.26 -16.83 -14.11
C LEU A 136 -4.07 -16.34 -13.29
N TYR A 137 -2.97 -17.10 -13.23
CA TYR A 137 -1.74 -16.64 -12.57
C TYR A 137 -1.11 -15.45 -13.29
N GLU A 138 -1.11 -15.45 -14.62
CA GLU A 138 -0.58 -14.33 -15.41
C GLU A 138 -1.39 -13.05 -15.17
N ARG A 139 -2.72 -13.14 -15.25
CA ARG A 139 -3.60 -11.99 -14.94
C ARG A 139 -3.48 -11.52 -13.49
N ALA A 140 -3.30 -12.45 -12.54
CA ALA A 140 -3.05 -12.11 -11.15
C ALA A 140 -1.69 -11.40 -10.97
N LEU A 141 -0.65 -11.83 -11.69
CA LEU A 141 0.65 -11.17 -11.67
C LEU A 141 0.59 -9.77 -12.25
N GLU A 142 -0.07 -9.55 -13.38
CA GLU A 142 -0.28 -8.20 -13.94
C GLU A 142 -0.98 -7.29 -12.92
N GLY A 143 -2.04 -7.81 -12.28
CA GLY A 143 -2.80 -7.11 -11.25
C GLY A 143 -2.06 -6.91 -9.92
N TYR A 144 -0.95 -7.59 -9.68
CA TYR A 144 -0.09 -7.37 -8.52
C TYR A 144 1.16 -6.54 -8.83
N GLU A 145 1.78 -6.73 -10.00
CA GLU A 145 3.02 -6.08 -10.39
C GLU A 145 2.85 -4.59 -10.60
N GLY A 146 1.82 -4.19 -11.34
CA GLY A 146 1.51 -2.79 -11.56
C GLY A 146 1.39 -2.04 -10.22
N PRO A 147 0.54 -2.53 -9.31
CA PRO A 147 0.33 -1.84 -8.06
C PRO A 147 1.43 -2.01 -7.01
N LEU A 148 1.89 -3.23 -6.77
CA LEU A 148 2.75 -3.52 -5.62
C LEU A 148 4.24 -3.58 -5.98
N GLY A 149 4.54 -3.64 -7.27
CA GLY A 149 5.87 -3.96 -7.78
C GLY A 149 6.24 -5.43 -7.69
N LYS A 150 7.29 -5.79 -8.44
CA LYS A 150 7.86 -7.14 -8.56
C LYS A 150 8.37 -7.73 -7.25
N ASP A 151 8.76 -6.88 -6.31
CA ASP A 151 9.38 -7.29 -5.05
C ASP A 151 8.41 -7.49 -3.89
N ASN A 152 7.14 -7.13 -4.07
CA ASN A 152 6.13 -7.30 -3.04
C ASN A 152 5.91 -8.77 -2.72
N LYS A 153 5.62 -9.06 -1.44
CA LYS A 153 5.34 -10.41 -0.98
C LYS A 153 4.24 -11.10 -1.80
N LYS A 154 3.15 -10.41 -2.14
CA LYS A 154 2.02 -11.01 -2.88
C LYS A 154 2.38 -11.34 -4.33
N THR A 155 3.05 -10.43 -5.01
CA THR A 155 3.61 -10.66 -6.35
C THR A 155 4.56 -11.85 -6.32
N LYS A 156 5.43 -11.91 -5.30
CA LYS A 156 6.36 -13.03 -5.10
C LYS A 156 5.65 -14.36 -4.91
N ASP A 157 4.68 -14.42 -4.00
CA ASP A 157 3.89 -15.61 -3.72
C ASP A 157 3.16 -16.09 -4.99
N CYS A 158 2.56 -15.17 -5.75
CA CYS A 158 1.88 -15.46 -7.01
C CYS A 158 2.85 -16.02 -8.07
N ALA A 159 4.03 -15.42 -8.25
CA ALA A 159 5.01 -15.89 -9.23
C ALA A 159 5.65 -17.23 -8.81
N PHE A 160 5.82 -17.51 -7.52
CA PHE A 160 6.20 -18.85 -7.06
C PHE A 160 5.12 -19.89 -7.39
N ASN A 161 3.85 -19.58 -7.11
CA ASN A 161 2.74 -20.47 -7.44
C ASN A 161 2.66 -20.74 -8.95
N PHE A 162 2.88 -19.70 -9.76
CA PHE A 162 2.93 -19.83 -11.21
C PHE A 162 4.13 -20.66 -11.69
N LYS A 163 5.34 -20.42 -11.17
CA LYS A 163 6.54 -21.25 -11.43
C LYS A 163 6.26 -22.73 -11.15
N HIS A 164 5.61 -23.03 -10.03
CA HIS A 164 5.22 -24.40 -9.69
C HIS A 164 4.18 -24.99 -10.66
N CYS A 165 3.25 -24.19 -11.17
CA CYS A 165 2.30 -24.61 -12.19
C CYS A 165 3.02 -24.96 -13.50
N LEU A 166 3.88 -24.05 -13.98
CA LEU A 166 4.64 -24.23 -15.22
C LEU A 166 5.56 -25.46 -15.16
N LYS A 167 6.26 -25.67 -14.03
CA LYS A 167 7.04 -26.90 -13.79
C LYS A 167 6.18 -28.17 -13.85
N ALA A 168 4.94 -28.13 -13.35
CA ALA A 168 4.05 -29.29 -13.38
C ALA A 168 3.54 -29.60 -14.80
N THR A 169 3.41 -28.58 -15.66
CA THR A 169 3.02 -28.75 -17.08
C THR A 169 4.17 -29.07 -18.02
N GLY A 170 5.42 -28.82 -17.62
CA GLY A 170 6.57 -28.89 -18.51
C GLY A 170 6.65 -27.74 -19.52
N ASN A 171 5.94 -26.62 -19.28
CA ASN A 171 5.98 -25.44 -20.15
C ASN A 171 7.26 -24.64 -19.90
N GLU A 172 8.38 -25.13 -20.46
CA GLU A 172 9.71 -24.56 -20.26
C GLU A 172 9.85 -23.14 -20.84
N GLU A 173 9.19 -22.85 -21.95
CA GLU A 173 9.24 -21.53 -22.58
C GLU A 173 8.70 -20.45 -21.63
N ARG A 174 7.49 -20.65 -21.10
CA ARG A 174 6.90 -19.71 -20.14
C ARG A 174 7.65 -19.71 -18.82
N LEU A 175 8.22 -20.84 -18.40
CA LEU A 175 9.03 -20.91 -17.19
C LEU A 175 10.28 -20.05 -17.30
N VAL A 176 10.99 -20.10 -18.44
CA VAL A 176 12.16 -19.27 -18.72
C VAL A 176 11.76 -17.80 -18.82
N ALA A 177 10.65 -17.48 -19.48
CA ALA A 177 10.12 -16.12 -19.54
C ALA A 177 9.84 -15.56 -18.14
N LEU A 178 9.18 -16.37 -17.29
CA LEU A 178 8.89 -16.02 -15.91
C LEU A 178 10.17 -15.82 -15.08
N THR A 179 11.13 -16.75 -15.12
CA THR A 179 12.36 -16.61 -14.33
C THR A 179 13.30 -15.52 -14.86
N THR A 180 13.19 -15.15 -16.14
CA THR A 180 13.86 -13.97 -16.69
C THR A 180 13.22 -12.68 -16.21
N ALA A 181 11.88 -12.62 -16.18
CA ALA A 181 11.13 -11.46 -15.69
C ALA A 181 11.29 -11.25 -14.17
N TYR A 182 11.49 -12.35 -13.44
CA TYR A 182 11.65 -12.40 -11.98
C TYR A 182 12.88 -13.23 -11.58
N PRO A 183 14.10 -12.65 -11.65
CA PRO A 183 15.35 -13.39 -11.40
C PRO A 183 15.44 -14.06 -10.02
N TRP A 184 14.81 -13.47 -9.00
CA TRP A 184 14.75 -14.02 -7.64
C TRP A 184 13.99 -15.35 -7.55
N LEU A 185 13.28 -15.78 -8.59
CA LEU A 185 12.70 -17.12 -8.67
C LEU A 185 13.76 -18.21 -8.83
N ASN A 186 14.97 -17.88 -9.28
CA ASN A 186 16.06 -18.85 -9.46
C ASN A 186 16.85 -19.10 -8.17
N ASP A 187 16.71 -18.23 -7.18
CA ASP A 187 17.38 -18.34 -5.88
C ASP A 187 16.60 -19.33 -5.00
N ASP A 188 16.80 -20.63 -5.23
CA ASP A 188 16.28 -21.69 -4.36
C ASP A 188 16.98 -21.57 -2.97
N LYS A 189 16.31 -20.99 -1.97
CA LYS A 189 16.71 -21.04 -0.56
C LYS A 189 16.00 -22.16 0.18
#